data_AF-A0A3D3T4N3-F1
#
_entry.id   AF-A0A3D3T4N3-F1
#
_cell.length_a   1.000
_cell.length_b   1.000
_cell.length_c   1.000
_cell.angle_alpha   90.00
_cell.angle_beta   90.00
_cell.angle_gamma   90.00
#
_symmetry.space_group_name_H-M   'P 1'
#
loop_
_entity.id
_entity.type
_entity.pdbx_description
1 polymer ?
#
loop_
_entity_poly.entity_id
_entity_poly.type
_entity_poly.pdbx_seq_one_letter_code
_entity_poly.pdbx_strand_id
1 'polypeptide(L)'
;FSMGVLYHRRSPMDHLRELKDLLRPGGQLVLETLIIDSDQDNHALVPEGRYAKMRNVWFIPTPRTLIGWLRKTGFRQVACLDVCQTTEKEQRRTDWMTFESLTDFLNPDDPSLTIEGHPAPVRAVFTATV
;
A
#
# COMPACT_ATOMS: atom_id res chain seq x y z
N PHE A 1 -8.04 -8.25 9.05
CA PHE A 1 -7.72 -6.97 8.38
C PHE A 1 -6.25 -6.66 8.57
N SER A 2 -5.60 -6.08 7.55
CA SER A 2 -4.27 -5.47 7.63
C SER A 2 -4.28 -4.25 6.72
N MET A 3 -4.46 -3.05 7.27
CA MET A 3 -4.62 -1.82 6.48
C MET A 3 -3.55 -0.81 6.89
N GLY A 4 -2.82 -0.24 5.94
CA GLY A 4 -1.73 0.69 6.23
C GLY A 4 -0.46 0.07 6.85
N VAL A 5 -0.28 -1.25 6.75
CA VAL A 5 0.81 -1.96 7.44
C VAL A 5 1.87 -2.52 6.50
N LEU A 6 1.47 -3.11 5.36
CA LEU A 6 2.39 -3.91 4.53
C LEU A 6 3.62 -3.11 4.07
N TYR A 7 3.44 -1.85 3.66
CA TYR A 7 4.53 -0.99 3.20
C TYR A 7 5.56 -0.63 4.30
N HIS A 8 5.26 -0.90 5.58
CA HIS A 8 6.20 -0.76 6.68
C HIS A 8 6.92 -2.07 7.06
N ARG A 9 6.62 -3.19 6.39
CA ARG A 9 7.23 -4.50 6.68
C ARG A 9 8.45 -4.73 5.80
N ARG A 10 9.59 -5.03 6.45
CA ARG A 10 10.86 -5.38 5.78
C ARG A 10 10.75 -6.61 4.89
N SER A 11 9.89 -7.56 5.27
CA SER A 11 9.61 -8.77 4.50
C SER A 11 8.11 -8.85 4.23
N PRO A 12 7.64 -8.48 3.02
CA PRO A 12 6.22 -8.55 2.69
C PRO A 12 5.74 -10.01 2.68
N MET A 13 6.60 -10.96 2.30
CA MET A 13 6.25 -12.38 2.25
C MET A 13 6.00 -12.96 3.64
N ASP A 14 6.83 -12.62 4.62
CA ASP A 14 6.63 -13.10 5.99
C ASP A 14 5.39 -12.48 6.61
N HIS A 15 5.14 -11.18 6.37
CA HIS A 15 3.90 -10.53 6.79
C HIS A 15 2.66 -11.23 6.23
N LEU A 16 2.65 -11.58 4.94
CA LEU A 16 1.52 -12.28 4.34
C LEU A 16 1.34 -13.70 4.90
N ARG A 17 2.43 -14.43 5.21
CA ARG A 17 2.34 -15.73 5.89
C ARG A 17 1.79 -15.60 7.31
N GLU A 18 2.30 -14.64 8.09
CA GLU A 18 1.81 -14.33 9.44
C GLU A 18 0.30 -14.05 9.42
N LEU A 19 -0.18 -13.25 8.45
CA LEU A 19 -1.61 -12.98 8.30
C LEU A 19 -2.43 -14.23 7.97
N LYS A 20 -1.88 -15.14 7.16
CA LYS A 20 -2.54 -16.39 6.81
C LYS A 20 -2.66 -17.32 8.02
N ASP A 21 -1.61 -17.42 8.83
CA ASP A 21 -1.56 -18.30 10.01
C ASP A 21 -2.53 -17.84 11.11
N LEU A 22 -2.94 -16.56 11.08
CA LEU A 22 -3.98 -16.01 11.97
C LEU A 22 -5.41 -16.35 11.51
N LEU A 23 -5.60 -16.92 10.33
CA LEU A 23 -6.92 -17.25 9.78
C LEU A 23 -7.21 -18.75 9.88
N ARG A 24 -8.45 -19.07 10.26
CA ARG A 24 -8.97 -20.45 10.19
C ARG A 24 -9.22 -20.84 8.72
N PRO A 25 -9.32 -22.15 8.40
CA PRO A 25 -9.72 -22.60 7.06
C PRO A 25 -11.02 -21.92 6.59
N GLY A 26 -11.04 -21.41 5.36
CA GLY A 26 -12.17 -20.63 4.83
C GLY A 26 -12.25 -19.17 5.33
N GLY A 27 -11.28 -18.74 6.16
CA GLY A 27 -11.18 -17.36 6.63
C GLY A 27 -10.86 -16.37 5.52
N GLN A 28 -11.30 -15.13 5.68
CA GLN A 28 -11.09 -14.05 4.71
C GLN A 28 -10.05 -13.05 5.20
N LEU A 29 -9.07 -12.76 4.36
CA LEU A 29 -8.18 -11.62 4.49
C LEU A 29 -8.81 -10.40 3.80
N VAL A 30 -8.76 -9.26 4.49
CA VAL A 30 -8.90 -7.93 3.90
C VAL A 30 -7.58 -7.19 4.13
N LEU A 31 -6.90 -6.85 3.04
CA LEU A 31 -5.57 -6.22 3.02
C LEU A 31 -5.66 -4.89 2.29
N GLU A 32 -5.13 -3.83 2.89
CA GLU A 32 -5.01 -2.52 2.26
C GLU A 32 -3.58 -2.00 2.45
N THR A 33 -3.02 -1.43 1.39
CA THR A 33 -1.67 -0.88 1.39
C THR A 33 -1.51 0.17 0.27
N LEU A 34 -0.42 0.94 0.35
CA LEU A 34 0.11 1.68 -0.79
C LEU A 34 0.44 0.74 -1.95
N ILE A 35 0.12 1.19 -3.16
CA ILE A 35 0.47 0.57 -4.44
C ILE A 35 1.04 1.63 -5.39
N ILE A 36 1.64 1.17 -6.48
CA ILE A 36 1.92 2.04 -7.63
C ILE A 36 0.97 1.70 -8.76
N ASP A 37 0.37 2.73 -9.34
CA ASP A 37 -0.31 2.63 -10.61
C ASP A 37 0.73 2.74 -11.74
N SER A 38 1.07 1.62 -12.35
CA SER A 38 2.10 1.54 -13.39
C SER A 38 1.68 0.50 -14.43
N ASP A 39 1.95 0.81 -15.70
CA ASP A 39 1.77 -0.10 -16.82
C ASP A 39 2.73 -1.31 -16.78
N GLN A 40 3.74 -1.28 -15.91
CA GLN A 40 4.68 -2.38 -15.74
C GLN A 40 4.09 -3.49 -14.88
N ASP A 41 3.84 -4.63 -15.52
CA ASP A 41 3.50 -5.86 -14.83
C ASP A 41 4.65 -6.33 -13.93
N ASN A 42 4.30 -6.86 -12.75
CA ASN A 42 5.23 -7.49 -11.80
C ASN A 42 6.32 -6.55 -11.24
N HIS A 43 5.99 -5.27 -11.08
CA HIS A 43 6.87 -4.24 -10.51
C HIS A 43 6.57 -3.95 -9.03
N ALA A 44 7.59 -3.48 -8.29
CA ALA A 44 7.45 -2.90 -6.95
C ALA A 44 8.52 -1.83 -6.71
N LEU A 45 8.11 -0.65 -6.22
CA LEU A 45 9.04 0.40 -5.80
C LEU A 45 9.52 0.11 -4.39
N VAL A 46 10.83 0.30 -4.22
CA VAL A 46 11.50 0.38 -2.93
C VAL A 46 12.19 1.73 -2.89
N PRO A 47 11.67 2.73 -2.14
CA PRO A 47 12.29 4.04 -2.09
C PRO A 47 13.67 3.93 -1.42
N GLU A 48 14.69 4.56 -2.01
CA GLU A 48 16.04 4.56 -1.43
C GLU A 48 16.07 5.29 -0.07
N GLY A 49 15.31 6.39 0.03
CA GLY A 49 15.22 7.22 1.23
C GLY A 49 13.82 7.22 1.82
N ARG A 50 13.07 8.28 1.52
CA ARG A 50 11.71 8.49 2.03
C ARG A 50 10.70 8.36 0.90
N TYR A 51 9.47 8.10 1.29
CA TYR A 51 8.32 8.16 0.40
C TYR A 51 7.23 8.98 1.09
N ALA A 52 6.82 10.10 0.49
CA ALA A 52 5.86 11.03 1.08
C ALA A 52 6.25 11.42 2.51
N LYS A 53 7.53 11.78 2.69
CA LYS A 53 8.25 12.04 3.96
C LYS A 53 8.31 10.88 4.96
N MET A 54 7.62 9.77 4.74
CA MET A 54 7.64 8.62 5.65
C MET A 54 9.02 7.95 5.65
N ARG A 55 9.50 7.59 6.84
CA ARG A 55 10.66 6.71 7.03
C ARG A 55 10.19 5.25 7.03
N ASN A 56 11.11 4.32 6.82
CA ASN A 56 10.86 2.87 6.93
C ASN A 56 9.73 2.39 6.01
N VAL A 57 9.67 2.92 4.78
CA VAL A 57 8.82 2.41 3.71
C VAL A 57 9.66 1.43 2.90
N TRP A 58 9.14 0.23 2.68
CA TRP A 58 9.88 -0.87 2.06
C TRP A 58 9.35 -1.21 0.68
N PHE A 59 8.18 -1.84 0.59
CA PHE A 59 7.65 -2.31 -0.70
C PHE A 59 6.33 -1.63 -1.02
N ILE A 60 6.27 -1.01 -2.19
CA ILE A 60 5.06 -0.46 -2.80
C ILE A 60 4.82 -1.20 -4.13
N PRO A 61 4.09 -2.33 -4.11
CA PRO A 61 3.90 -3.16 -5.30
C PRO A 61 2.86 -2.58 -6.25
N THR A 62 2.88 -2.99 -7.52
CA THR A 62 1.68 -2.86 -8.37
C THR A 62 0.60 -3.85 -7.91
N PRO A 63 -0.69 -3.62 -8.22
CA PRO A 63 -1.77 -4.53 -7.82
C PRO A 63 -1.53 -5.98 -8.27
N ARG A 64 -1.05 -6.18 -9.51
CA ARG A 64 -0.75 -7.51 -10.05
C ARG A 64 0.38 -8.21 -9.28
N THR A 65 1.42 -7.47 -8.91
CA THR A 65 2.51 -7.99 -8.06
C THR A 65 1.97 -8.49 -6.72
N LEU A 66 1.14 -7.70 -6.04
CA LEU A 66 0.58 -8.07 -4.74
C LEU A 66 -0.37 -9.28 -4.83
N ILE A 67 -1.18 -9.35 -5.90
CA ILE A 67 -2.00 -10.54 -6.18
C ILE A 67 -1.11 -11.78 -6.35
N GLY A 68 0.00 -11.66 -7.06
CA GLY A 68 1.00 -12.73 -7.21
C GLY A 68 1.59 -13.15 -5.87
N TRP A 69 1.93 -12.22 -4.99
CA TRP A 69 2.47 -12.50 -3.65
C TRP A 69 1.46 -13.21 -2.74
N LEU A 70 0.19 -12.79 -2.76
CA LEU A 70 -0.89 -13.46 -2.03
C LEU A 70 -1.07 -14.91 -2.50
N ARG A 71 -1.10 -15.14 -3.82
CA ARG A 71 -1.17 -16.50 -4.37
C ARG A 71 0.03 -17.35 -3.98
N LYS A 72 1.24 -16.76 -4.06
CA LYS A 72 2.51 -17.42 -3.70
C LYS A 72 2.59 -17.79 -2.23
N THR A 73 1.96 -17.02 -1.34
CA THR A 73 1.87 -17.31 0.10
C THR A 73 0.72 -18.26 0.46
N GLY A 74 -0.01 -18.75 -0.55
CA GLY A 74 -0.97 -19.82 -0.41
C GLY A 74 -2.40 -19.35 -0.18
N PHE A 75 -2.70 -18.06 -0.34
CA PHE A 75 -4.07 -17.58 -0.42
C PHE A 75 -4.74 -18.00 -1.74
N ARG A 76 -6.07 -17.98 -1.75
CA ARG A 76 -6.96 -18.32 -2.86
C ARG A 76 -7.94 -17.18 -3.11
N GLN A 77 -8.65 -17.24 -4.24
CA GLN A 77 -9.70 -16.29 -4.63
C GLN A 77 -9.30 -14.81 -4.45
N VAL A 78 -8.05 -14.50 -4.80
CA VAL A 78 -7.49 -13.17 -4.60
C VAL A 78 -8.13 -12.18 -5.58
N ALA A 79 -8.67 -11.08 -5.06
CA ALA A 79 -9.26 -10.00 -5.84
C ALA A 79 -8.77 -8.64 -5.34
N CYS A 80 -8.52 -7.71 -6.26
CA CYS A 80 -8.41 -6.28 -5.97
C CYS A 80 -9.82 -5.70 -6.07
N LEU A 81 -10.36 -5.17 -4.97
CA LEU A 81 -11.73 -4.67 -4.92
C LEU A 81 -11.80 -3.18 -5.24
N ASP A 82 -10.79 -2.42 -4.84
CA ASP A 82 -10.76 -0.97 -5.00
C ASP A 82 -9.32 -0.48 -5.17
N VAL A 83 -9.16 0.55 -5.99
CA VAL A 83 -7.92 1.31 -6.16
C VAL A 83 -8.31 2.78 -6.13
N CYS A 84 -7.78 3.51 -5.17
CA CYS A 84 -8.14 4.91 -4.95
C CYS A 84 -6.89 5.76 -4.73
N GLN A 85 -6.78 6.86 -5.46
CA GLN A 85 -5.78 7.88 -5.20
C GLN A 85 -6.14 8.59 -3.88
N THR A 86 -5.17 8.70 -2.97
CA THR A 86 -5.40 9.41 -1.71
C THR A 86 -5.52 10.90 -2.01
N THR A 87 -6.62 11.52 -1.61
CA THR A 87 -6.87 12.94 -1.91
C THR A 87 -6.69 13.83 -0.69
N GLU A 88 -6.45 15.12 -0.93
CA GLU A 88 -6.37 16.11 0.16
C GLU A 88 -7.69 16.27 0.91
N LYS A 89 -8.83 15.92 0.29
CA LYS A 89 -10.12 15.92 1.00
C LYS A 89 -10.16 14.83 2.08
N GLU A 90 -9.55 13.69 1.79
CA GLU A 90 -9.47 12.51 2.65
C GLU A 90 -8.38 12.69 3.72
N GLN A 91 -7.17 13.08 3.33
CA GLN A 91 -6.02 13.22 4.22
C GLN A 91 -5.52 14.67 4.28
N ARG A 92 -5.90 15.39 5.34
CA ARG A 92 -5.59 16.82 5.52
C ARG A 92 -5.46 17.19 6.99
N ARG A 93 -4.87 18.36 7.20
CA ARG A 93 -4.85 19.03 8.50
C ARG A 93 -6.28 19.37 8.93
N THR A 94 -6.49 19.33 10.23
CA THR A 94 -7.71 19.74 10.91
C THR A 94 -7.36 20.40 12.23
N ASP A 95 -8.33 20.97 12.93
CA ASP A 95 -8.10 21.53 14.27
C ASP A 95 -7.57 20.50 15.28
N TRP A 96 -7.77 19.20 15.01
CA TRP A 96 -7.31 18.08 15.84
C TRP A 96 -5.99 17.47 15.36
N MET A 97 -5.61 17.68 14.10
CA MET A 97 -4.40 17.14 13.48
C MET A 97 -3.65 18.30 12.82
N THR A 98 -2.75 18.91 13.58
CA THR A 98 -2.12 20.19 13.25
C THR A 98 -0.72 20.07 12.64
N PHE A 99 -0.18 18.85 12.51
CA PHE A 99 1.12 18.57 11.89
C PHE A 99 1.03 18.57 10.36
N GLU A 100 2.15 18.27 9.68
CA GLU A 100 2.17 18.07 8.23
C GLU A 100 1.22 16.93 7.81
N SER A 101 0.55 17.08 6.66
CA SER A 101 -0.36 16.10 6.07
C SER A 101 -0.08 15.94 4.56
N LEU A 102 -0.95 15.25 3.81
CA LEU A 102 -0.76 14.90 2.41
C LEU A 102 -0.27 16.07 1.53
N THR A 103 -0.88 17.25 1.64
CA THR A 103 -0.46 18.47 0.91
C THR A 103 1.02 18.80 1.09
N ASP A 104 1.56 18.55 2.29
CA ASP A 104 2.96 18.83 2.63
C ASP A 104 3.91 17.71 2.16
N PHE A 105 3.37 16.61 1.65
CA PHE A 105 4.10 15.41 1.20
C PHE A 105 4.12 15.25 -0.31
N LEU A 106 3.28 16.01 -1.03
CA LEU A 106 3.22 16.05 -2.48
C LEU A 106 4.18 17.11 -3.04
N ASN A 107 4.56 16.96 -4.30
CA ASN A 107 5.31 17.98 -5.01
C ASN A 107 4.38 19.20 -5.27
N PRO A 108 4.80 20.43 -4.89
CA PRO A 108 3.98 21.63 -5.04
C PRO A 108 3.68 22.02 -6.49
N ASP A 109 4.53 21.59 -7.43
CA ASP A 109 4.37 21.89 -8.86
C ASP A 109 3.63 20.76 -9.60
N ASP A 110 3.60 19.55 -9.04
CA ASP A 110 2.94 18.37 -9.62
C ASP A 110 2.41 17.40 -8.53
N PRO A 111 1.12 17.47 -8.16
CA PRO A 111 0.54 16.64 -7.10
C PRO A 111 0.39 15.17 -7.49
N SER A 112 0.71 14.77 -8.73
CA SER A 112 0.83 13.36 -9.11
C SER A 112 2.11 12.71 -8.56
N LEU A 113 3.01 13.51 -7.98
CA LEU A 113 4.27 13.07 -7.39
C LEU A 113 4.35 13.42 -5.89
N THR A 114 5.13 12.62 -5.15
CA THR A 114 5.59 12.97 -3.80
C THR A 114 6.67 14.06 -3.89
N ILE A 115 6.97 14.71 -2.76
CA ILE A 115 8.03 15.72 -2.68
C ILE A 115 9.43 15.15 -3.01
N GLU A 116 9.61 13.83 -2.92
CA GLU A 116 10.82 13.12 -3.33
C GLU A 116 10.84 12.73 -4.83
N GLY A 117 9.77 13.01 -5.58
CA GLY A 117 9.64 12.69 -7.00
C GLY A 117 9.13 11.27 -7.31
N HIS A 118 8.62 10.54 -6.32
CA HIS A 118 7.96 9.25 -6.54
C HIS A 118 6.49 9.44 -6.95
N PRO A 119 5.81 8.44 -7.54
CA PRO A 119 4.36 8.52 -7.75
C PRO A 119 3.60 8.77 -6.45
N ALA A 120 2.60 9.65 -6.49
CA ALA A 120 1.79 10.02 -5.34
C ALA A 120 1.05 8.82 -4.72
N PRO A 121 0.64 8.90 -3.43
CA PRO A 121 0.02 7.77 -2.73
C PRO A 121 -1.27 7.28 -3.35
N VAL A 122 -1.23 6.08 -3.92
CA VAL A 122 -2.41 5.31 -4.32
C VAL A 122 -2.59 4.14 -3.37
N ARG A 123 -3.82 3.88 -2.93
CA ARG A 123 -4.16 2.81 -2.01
C ARG A 123 -5.04 1.81 -2.72
N ALA A 124 -4.87 0.53 -2.39
CA ALA A 124 -5.71 -0.51 -2.95
C ALA A 124 -6.15 -1.51 -1.88
N VAL A 125 -7.38 -1.98 -2.00
CA VAL A 125 -7.99 -2.97 -1.11
C VAL A 125 -8.07 -4.30 -1.81
N PHE A 126 -7.56 -5.33 -1.17
CA PHE A 126 -7.54 -6.70 -1.65
C PHE A 126 -8.29 -7.62 -0.69
N THR A 127 -8.96 -8.61 -1.26
CA THR A 127 -9.51 -9.74 -0.51
C THR A 127 -8.91 -11.05 -0.97
N ALA A 128 -8.77 -11.98 -0.04
CA ALA A 128 -8.35 -13.34 -0.34
C ALA A 128 -8.87 -14.34 0.72
N THR A 129 -8.91 -15.62 0.38
CA THR A 129 -9.33 -16.70 1.29
C THR A 129 -8.20 -17.69 1.57
N VAL A 130 -8.24 -18.33 2.75
CA VAL A 130 -7.33 -19.42 3.15
C VAL A 130 -7.88 -20.78 2.80
#